data_AF-R6Y1N6-F1
#
_entry.id   AF-R6Y1N6-F1
#
_cell.length_a   1.000
_cell.length_b   1.000
_cell.length_c   1.000
_cell.angle_alpha   90.00
_cell.angle_beta   90.00
_cell.angle_gamma   90.00
#
_symmetry.space_group_name_H-M   'P 1'
#
loop_
_entity.id
_entity.type
_entity.pdbx_description
1 polymer ?
#
loop_
_entity_poly.entity_id
_entity_poly.type
_entity_poly.pdbx_seq_one_letter_code
_entity_poly.pdbx_strand_id
1 'polypeptide(L)'
;MLALSKEEATLTVTHGDLQTIRGDHVRRFRDRPMVIDWGFTQRAPLYIDLVDFFTRQESLLYWEALRRQGSVLSQASFLERWQAASVYPGFIYLYPALMQYLRGDDSRLEKLINLLLAG
;
A
#
# COMPACT_ATOMS: atom_id res chain seq x y z
N MET A 1 -0.93 -8.88 -8.16
CA MET A 1 -0.49 -9.45 -6.87
C MET A 1 0.13 -10.84 -6.93
N LEU A 2 -0.52 -11.84 -7.55
CA LEU A 2 0.06 -13.22 -7.62
C LEU A 2 1.42 -13.31 -8.32
N ALA A 3 1.65 -12.50 -9.37
CA ALA A 3 2.96 -12.45 -10.03
C ALA A 3 4.02 -11.83 -9.10
N LEU A 4 3.70 -10.70 -8.47
CA LEU A 4 4.57 -10.02 -7.50
C LEU A 4 4.88 -10.91 -6.29
N SER A 5 3.94 -11.74 -5.83
CA SER A 5 4.17 -12.64 -4.69
C SER A 5 5.16 -13.77 -4.99
N LYS A 6 5.57 -13.94 -6.26
CA LYS A 6 6.62 -14.89 -6.68
C LYS A 6 7.99 -14.21 -6.80
N GLU A 7 8.05 -12.89 -6.71
CA GLU A 7 9.31 -12.14 -6.81
C GLU A 7 9.97 -12.00 -5.44
N GLU A 8 10.72 -13.03 -5.03
CA GLU A 8 11.38 -13.12 -3.72
C GLU A 8 12.17 -11.86 -3.33
N ALA A 9 12.81 -11.20 -4.29
CA ALA A 9 13.58 -9.97 -4.05
C ALA A 9 12.73 -8.77 -3.57
N THR A 10 11.41 -8.84 -3.72
CA THR A 10 10.47 -7.78 -3.29
C THR A 10 9.63 -8.19 -2.08
N LEU A 11 9.78 -9.44 -1.62
CA LEU A 11 9.05 -9.95 -0.47
C LEU A 11 9.72 -9.47 0.82
N THR A 12 8.91 -8.83 1.67
CA THR A 12 9.31 -8.37 3.00
C THR A 12 8.19 -8.66 3.98
N VAL A 13 8.47 -8.47 5.26
CA VAL A 13 7.39 -8.32 6.24
C VAL A 13 6.69 -6.99 5.94
N THR A 14 5.43 -7.06 5.57
CA THR A 14 4.56 -5.90 5.31
C THR A 14 3.61 -5.70 6.48
N HIS A 15 3.26 -4.45 6.76
CA HIS A 15 2.18 -4.13 7.70
C HIS A 15 0.84 -4.71 7.22
N GLY A 16 0.59 -4.68 5.90
CA GLY A 16 -0.62 -5.24 5.28
C GLY A 16 -1.86 -4.38 5.45
N ASP A 17 -1.75 -3.28 6.20
CA ASP A 17 -2.83 -2.32 6.47
C ASP A 17 -2.28 -0.92 6.78
N LEU A 18 -1.18 -0.55 6.11
CA LEU A 18 -0.56 0.77 6.25
C LEU A 18 -1.36 1.77 5.40
N GLN A 19 -2.53 2.17 5.89
CA GLN A 19 -3.52 2.87 5.06
C GLN A 19 -3.38 4.40 5.09
N THR A 20 -3.73 5.05 3.98
CA THR A 20 -4.27 6.43 4.00
C THR A 20 -5.66 6.49 3.38
N ILE A 21 -6.69 6.85 4.19
CA ILE A 21 -7.80 7.76 3.80
C ILE A 21 -8.70 8.12 5.00
N ARG A 22 -8.72 7.29 6.05
CA ARG A 22 -9.19 7.60 7.42
C ARG A 22 -8.48 6.72 8.48
N GLY A 23 -7.38 6.05 8.10
CA GLY A 23 -6.64 5.14 8.96
C GLY A 23 -5.79 5.90 9.97
N ASP A 24 -5.62 5.32 11.15
CA ASP A 24 -4.97 5.96 12.30
C ASP A 24 -3.77 5.14 12.81
N HIS A 25 -3.13 4.44 11.86
CA HIS A 25 -2.08 3.44 12.10
C HIS A 25 -0.67 4.05 12.08
N VAL A 26 -0.54 5.29 11.62
CA VAL A 26 0.70 6.07 11.76
C VAL A 26 0.43 7.24 12.71
N ARG A 27 1.05 7.18 13.90
CA ARG A 27 0.89 8.16 14.98
C ARG A 27 2.17 8.93 15.23
N ARG A 28 2.06 10.11 15.85
CA ARG A 28 3.21 10.82 16.42
C ARG A 28 3.37 10.43 17.89
N PHE A 29 4.54 9.92 18.27
CA PHE A 29 4.91 9.70 19.66
C PHE A 29 6.32 10.27 19.91
N ARG A 30 6.44 11.21 20.86
CA ARG A 30 7.71 11.90 21.18
C ARG A 30 8.40 12.43 19.91
N ASP A 31 7.63 13.11 19.06
CA ASP A 31 8.09 13.72 17.80
C ASP A 31 8.62 12.75 16.74
N ARG A 32 8.29 11.46 16.88
CA ARG A 32 8.64 10.43 15.89
C ARG A 32 7.38 9.75 15.35
N PRO A 33 7.38 9.33 14.07
CA PRO A 33 6.33 8.48 13.54
C PRO A 33 6.41 7.10 14.20
N MET A 34 5.26 6.58 14.59
CA MET A 34 5.07 5.23 15.12
C MET A 34 4.00 4.53 14.30
N VAL A 35 4.34 3.35 13.79
CA VAL A 35 3.40 2.46 13.10
C VAL A 35 2.81 1.50 14.13
N ILE A 36 1.47 1.41 14.18
CA ILE A 36 0.70 0.61 15.13
C ILE A 36 -0.34 -0.25 14.39
N ASP A 37 -0.97 -1.16 15.11
CA ASP A 37 -2.00 -2.08 14.58
C ASP A 37 -1.48 -3.09 13.54
N TRP A 38 -0.48 -3.86 13.98
CA TRP A 38 0.22 -4.87 13.18
C TRP A 38 -0.60 -6.16 12.94
N GLY A 39 -1.93 -6.13 13.12
CA GLY A 39 -2.79 -7.32 13.04
C GLY A 39 -2.84 -8.01 11.66
N PHE A 40 -2.49 -7.28 10.59
CA PHE A 40 -2.48 -7.77 9.21
C PHE A 40 -1.07 -8.08 8.68
N THR A 41 -0.08 -8.15 9.58
CA THR A 41 1.31 -8.39 9.20
C THR A 41 1.49 -9.73 8.52
N GLN A 42 2.16 -9.72 7.37
CA GLN A 42 2.48 -10.94 6.62
C GLN A 42 3.75 -10.76 5.80
N ARG A 43 4.30 -11.88 5.30
CA ARG A 43 5.35 -11.82 4.28
C ARG A 43 4.69 -11.65 2.91
N ALA A 44 4.86 -10.48 2.30
CA ALA A 44 4.23 -10.15 1.03
C ALA A 44 5.07 -9.14 0.23
N PRO A 45 4.71 -8.82 -1.03
CA PRO A 45 5.42 -7.81 -1.80
C PRO A 45 5.38 -6.46 -1.11
N LEU A 46 6.53 -5.80 -0.97
CA LEU A 46 6.68 -4.47 -0.35
C LEU A 46 5.70 -3.42 -0.89
N TYR A 47 5.25 -3.60 -2.14
CA TYR A 47 4.33 -2.70 -2.81
C TYR A 47 2.99 -2.56 -2.10
N ILE A 48 2.53 -3.58 -1.36
CA ILE A 48 1.26 -3.53 -0.62
C ILE A 48 1.20 -2.34 0.33
N ASP A 49 2.27 -2.11 1.11
CA ASP A 49 2.33 -0.98 2.03
C ASP A 49 2.61 0.34 1.29
N LEU A 50 3.37 0.28 0.19
CA LEU A 50 3.77 1.48 -0.53
C LEU A 50 2.60 2.15 -1.24
N VAL A 51 1.78 1.39 -1.96
CA VAL A 51 0.68 1.96 -2.77
C VAL A 51 -0.50 2.45 -1.93
N ASP A 52 -0.58 2.03 -0.67
CA ASP A 52 -1.69 2.33 0.22
C ASP A 52 -1.44 3.57 1.10
N PHE A 53 -0.17 3.80 1.48
CA PHE A 53 0.22 4.96 2.30
C PHE A 53 0.89 6.08 1.51
N PHE A 54 1.72 5.73 0.53
CA PHE A 54 2.63 6.67 -0.11
C PHE A 54 2.19 6.98 -1.53
N THR A 55 2.39 8.24 -1.94
CA THR A 55 2.35 8.58 -3.35
C THR A 55 3.45 7.86 -4.13
N ARG A 56 3.29 7.79 -5.45
CA ARG A 56 4.32 7.29 -6.37
C ARG A 56 5.68 7.97 -6.15
N GLN A 57 5.67 9.29 -5.92
CA GLN A 57 6.90 10.07 -5.72
C GLN A 57 7.55 9.77 -4.38
N GLU A 58 6.78 9.67 -3.30
CA GLU A 58 7.30 9.31 -1.97
C GLU A 58 7.86 7.88 -1.95
N SER A 59 7.24 6.97 -2.69
CA SER A 59 7.70 5.59 -2.83
C SER A 59 9.11 5.47 -3.45
N LEU A 60 9.57 6.50 -4.19
CA LEU A 60 10.94 6.53 -4.71
C LEU A 60 11.99 6.67 -3.61
N LEU A 61 11.65 7.22 -2.44
CA LEU A 61 12.54 7.24 -1.28
C LEU A 61 12.82 5.81 -0.78
N TYR A 62 11.81 4.94 -0.84
CA TYR A 62 11.96 3.52 -0.51
C TYR A 62 12.86 2.82 -1.53
N TRP A 63 12.65 3.07 -2.82
CA TRP A 63 13.54 2.55 -3.87
C TRP A 63 14.99 3.00 -3.67
N GLU A 64 15.21 4.27 -3.32
CA GLU A 64 16.56 4.76 -3.09
C GLU A 64 17.22 4.08 -1.88
N ALA A 65 16.47 3.83 -0.81
CA ALA A 65 16.94 3.08 0.35
C ALA A 65 17.31 1.63 -0.05
N LEU A 66 16.48 0.95 -0.83
CA LEU A 66 16.79 -0.39 -1.36
C LEU A 66 18.07 -0.39 -2.19
N ARG A 67 18.24 0.59 -3.08
CA ARG A 67 19.45 0.73 -3.90
C ARG A 67 20.70 0.91 -3.03
N ARG A 68 20.64 1.76 -1.99
CA ARG A 68 21.74 1.98 -1.04
C ARG A 68 22.09 0.72 -0.25
N GLN A 69 21.13 -0.20 -0.08
CA GLN A 69 21.33 -1.50 0.55
C GLN A 69 21.81 -2.59 -0.43
N GLY A 70 22.07 -2.25 -1.70
CA GLY A 70 22.60 -3.18 -2.70
C GLY A 70 21.54 -3.87 -3.56
N SER A 71 20.27 -3.43 -3.51
CA SER A 71 19.25 -3.95 -4.42
C SER A 71 19.60 -3.64 -5.88
N VAL A 72 19.46 -4.65 -6.74
CA VAL A 72 19.64 -4.54 -8.20
C VAL A 72 18.36 -4.11 -8.93
N LEU A 73 17.27 -3.84 -8.20
CA LEU A 73 16.00 -3.43 -8.78
C LEU A 73 16.12 -2.04 -9.41
N SER A 74 15.96 -1.98 -10.74
CA SER A 74 15.98 -0.70 -11.46
C SER A 74 14.79 0.18 -11.04
N GLN A 75 14.96 1.50 -11.14
CA GLN A 75 13.87 2.44 -10.84
C GLN A 75 12.66 2.22 -11.73
N ALA A 76 12.88 1.96 -13.03
CA ALA A 76 11.82 1.70 -13.99
C ALA A 76 11.03 0.44 -13.61
N SER A 77 11.73 -0.65 -13.31
CA SER A 77 11.13 -1.91 -12.85
C SER A 77 10.37 -1.74 -11.52
N PHE A 78 10.87 -0.91 -10.61
CA PHE A 78 10.19 -0.58 -9.36
C PHE A 78 8.87 0.15 -9.62
N LEU A 79 8.89 1.17 -10.48
CA LEU A 79 7.70 1.97 -10.80
C LEU A 79 6.65 1.19 -11.58
N GLU A 80 7.07 0.29 -12.47
CA GLU A 80 6.16 -0.63 -13.16
C GLU A 80 5.38 -1.51 -12.17
N ARG A 81 6.08 -2.09 -11.19
CA ARG A 81 5.47 -2.93 -10.15
C ARG A 81 4.60 -2.13 -9.19
N TRP A 82 5.03 -0.92 -8.85
CA TRP A 82 4.24 0.02 -8.08
C TRP A 82 2.92 0.33 -8.81
N GLN A 83 2.97 0.63 -10.11
CA GLN A 83 1.77 0.86 -10.92
C GLN A 83 0.87 -0.37 -10.96
N ALA A 84 1.44 -1.55 -11.19
CA ALA A 84 0.68 -2.81 -11.19
C ALA A 84 0.03 -3.14 -9.84
N ALA A 85 0.59 -2.64 -8.73
CA ALA A 85 0.04 -2.77 -7.39
C ALA A 85 -0.94 -1.64 -7.02
N SER A 86 -0.96 -0.51 -7.74
CA SER A 86 -1.70 0.70 -7.34
C SER A 86 -3.22 0.52 -7.19
N VAL A 87 -3.80 -0.48 -7.87
CA VAL A 87 -5.22 -0.84 -7.75
C VAL A 87 -5.54 -1.70 -6.53
N TYR A 88 -4.52 -2.26 -5.87
CA TYR A 88 -4.68 -3.19 -4.74
C TYR A 88 -5.50 -2.61 -3.57
N PRO A 89 -5.29 -1.36 -3.13
CA PRO A 89 -6.13 -0.71 -2.12
C PRO A 89 -7.63 -0.73 -2.49
N GLY A 90 -7.93 -0.52 -3.77
CA GLY A 90 -9.28 -0.61 -4.32
C GLY A 90 -9.97 -1.94 -4.03
N PHE A 91 -9.23 -3.04 -4.19
CA PHE A 91 -9.74 -4.39 -3.97
C PHE A 91 -9.87 -4.75 -2.50
N ILE A 92 -8.87 -4.45 -1.67
CA ILE A 92 -8.90 -4.84 -0.25
C ILE A 92 -9.95 -4.08 0.56
N TYR A 93 -10.26 -2.83 0.17
CA TYR A 93 -11.24 -2.00 0.87
C TYR A 93 -12.65 -2.08 0.29
N LEU A 94 -12.86 -2.86 -0.78
CA LEU A 94 -14.17 -2.97 -1.41
C LEU A 94 -15.23 -3.50 -0.45
N TYR A 95 -14.93 -4.60 0.27
CA TYR A 95 -15.89 -5.16 1.23
C TYR A 95 -16.22 -4.19 2.37
N PRO A 96 -15.24 -3.60 3.10
CA PRO A 96 -15.52 -2.57 4.10
C PRO A 96 -16.35 -1.40 3.57
N ALA A 97 -16.09 -0.95 2.33
CA ALA A 97 -16.84 0.14 1.71
C ALA A 97 -18.28 -0.24 1.35
N LEU A 98 -18.50 -1.47 0.85
CA LEU A 98 -19.85 -1.99 0.61
C LEU A 98 -20.64 -2.10 1.92
N MET A 99 -20.01 -2.57 3.00
CA MET A 99 -20.67 -2.64 4.31
C MET A 99 -21.02 -1.26 4.88
N GLN A 100 -20.20 -0.24 4.59
CA GLN A 100 -20.48 1.15 4.95
C GLN A 100 -21.62 1.74 4.10
N TYR A 101 -21.62 1.44 2.80
CA TYR A 101 -22.70 1.82 1.88
C TYR A 101 -24.06 1.27 2.32
N LEU A 102 -24.11 -0.01 2.72
CA LEU A 102 -25.34 -0.63 3.25
C LEU A 102 -25.88 0.04 4.53
N ARG A 103 -25.06 0.84 5.22
CA ARG A 103 -25.45 1.64 6.39
C ARG A 103 -25.83 3.09 6.03
N GLY A 104 -25.85 3.42 4.73
CA GLY A 104 -26.24 4.74 4.22
C GLY A 104 -25.10 5.74 4.01
N ASP A 105 -23.83 5.31 4.01
CA ASP A 105 -22.67 6.18 3.71
C ASP A 105 -21.89 5.61 2.52
N ASP A 106 -22.00 6.26 1.37
CA ASP A 106 -21.38 5.90 0.09
C ASP A 106 -19.98 6.50 -0.11
N SER A 107 -19.53 7.42 0.76
CA SER A 107 -18.33 8.22 0.54
C SER A 107 -17.04 7.40 0.35
N ARG A 108 -16.95 6.23 1.01
CA ARG A 108 -15.81 5.32 0.84
C ARG A 108 -15.90 4.52 -0.46
N LEU A 109 -17.11 4.11 -0.85
CA LEU A 109 -17.35 3.32 -2.05
C LEU A 109 -17.07 4.13 -3.32
N GLU A 110 -17.54 5.38 -3.38
CA GLU A 110 -17.27 6.28 -4.53
C GLU A 110 -15.77 6.48 -4.76
N LYS A 111 -15.01 6.71 -3.68
CA LYS A 111 -13.55 6.89 -3.76
C LYS A 111 -12.83 5.66 -4.29
N LEU A 112 -13.23 4.46 -3.84
CA LEU A 112 -12.63 3.21 -4.31
C LEU A 112 -12.98 2.93 -5.77
N ILE A 113 -14.22 3.21 -6.20
CA ILE A 113 -14.60 3.08 -7.61
C ILE A 113 -13.74 3.99 -8.48
N ASN A 114 -13.55 5.26 -8.08
CA ASN A 114 -12.68 6.17 -8.83
C ASN A 114 -11.23 5.69 -8.91
N LEU A 115 -10.70 5.11 -7.82
CA LEU A 115 -9.36 4.51 -7.81
C LEU A 115 -9.26 3.31 -8.77
N LEU A 116 -10.28 2.44 -8.77
CA LEU A 116 -10.33 1.27 -9.66
C LEU A 116 -10.51 1.64 -11.13
N LEU A 117 -11.18 2.76 -11.43
CA LEU A 117 -11.36 3.27 -12.80
C LEU A 117 -10.14 4.04 -13.33
N ALA A 118 -9.28 4.53 -12.44
CA ALA A 118 -8.09 5.31 -12.80
C ALA A 118 -6.83 4.46 -13.00
N GLY A 119 -6.83 3.21 -12.54
CA GLY A 119 -5.72 2.27 -12.67
C GLY A 119 -5.75 1.47 -13.97
#